data_AF-A0A4V1ZSH4-F1
#
_entry.id   AF-A0A4V1ZSH4-F1
#
_cell.length_a   1.000
_cell.length_b   1.000
_cell.length_c   1.000
_cell.angle_alpha   90.00
_cell.angle_beta   90.00
_cell.angle_gamma   90.00
#
_symmetry.space_group_name_H-M   'P 1'
#
loop_
_entity.id
_entity.type
_entity.pdbx_description
1 polymer ?
#
loop_
_entity_poly.entity_id
_entity_poly.type
_entity_poly.pdbx_seq_one_letter_code
_entity_poly.pdbx_strand_id
1 'polypeptide(L)'
;STRFAVALAALTMLVGPVAAKALDAGLARRPEGPEAVPEAIESTEARVLVIGFGRFGQILTQVLLAEGVSVTVIDKDVDQIRSAARFGFRIYYGDGTRLDVLRAAGIGRAELLCICVDDSEAALKIVDIVHEEFSSVRTYVRAFDRTHAVELMNRDVDFQLRETVESALAFGRATLEGLGLSSEAAAATAEDVRKRDVARLVLQQAGALTDTMSWARGLNEIKPEPLTEPKRPSRALNAETRDIIGSQRREAATRTLETDDDYQSQQQEARTDA
;
A
#
# COMPACT_ATOMS: atom_id res chain seq x y z
N SER A 1 14.97 69.32 -6.23
CA SER A 1 15.08 67.96 -6.80
C SER A 1 14.26 66.91 -6.05
N THR A 2 14.29 66.89 -4.71
CA THR A 2 13.58 65.87 -3.88
C THR A 2 12.04 65.91 -3.97
N ARG A 3 11.44 67.09 -4.14
CA ARG A 3 9.97 67.24 -4.27
C ARG A 3 9.40 66.56 -5.53
N PHE A 4 10.17 66.51 -6.62
CA PHE A 4 9.77 65.83 -7.85
C PHE A 4 9.79 64.31 -7.69
N ALA A 5 10.78 63.75 -7.00
CA ALA A 5 10.88 62.32 -6.75
C ALA A 5 9.72 61.80 -5.88
N VAL A 6 9.34 62.57 -4.85
CA VAL A 6 8.20 62.22 -3.97
C VAL A 6 6.87 62.30 -4.74
N ALA A 7 6.68 63.32 -5.59
CA ALA A 7 5.49 63.44 -6.40
C ALA A 7 5.35 62.29 -7.42
N LEU A 8 6.47 61.88 -8.03
CA LEU A 8 6.51 60.76 -8.96
C LEU A 8 6.17 59.43 -8.25
N ALA A 9 6.78 59.17 -7.09
CA ALA A 9 6.51 57.96 -6.31
C ALA A 9 5.05 57.86 -5.82
N ALA A 10 4.47 58.99 -5.38
CA ALA A 10 3.07 59.05 -4.98
C ALA A 10 2.12 58.78 -6.16
N LEU A 11 2.47 59.25 -7.36
CA LEU A 11 1.71 58.98 -8.58
C LEU A 11 1.75 57.49 -8.95
N THR A 12 2.90 56.83 -8.86
CA THR A 12 3.03 55.40 -9.19
C THR A 12 2.21 54.53 -8.24
N MET A 13 2.19 54.85 -6.94
CA MET A 13 1.41 54.11 -5.95
C MET A 13 -0.12 54.32 -6.09
N LEU A 14 -0.54 55.45 -6.66
CA LEU A 14 -1.96 55.70 -6.93
C LEU A 14 -2.43 55.02 -8.22
N VAL A 15 -1.59 55.00 -9.26
CA VAL A 15 -1.94 54.47 -10.59
C VAL A 15 -1.91 52.94 -10.62
N GLY A 16 -0.97 52.30 -9.91
CA GLY A 16 -0.81 50.84 -9.92
C GLY A 16 -2.09 50.06 -9.55
N PRO A 17 -2.75 50.34 -8.41
CA PRO A 17 -3.94 49.61 -7.99
C PRO A 17 -5.14 49.83 -8.92
N VAL A 18 -5.26 51.02 -9.51
CA VAL A 18 -6.35 51.35 -10.45
C VAL A 18 -6.14 50.64 -11.78
N ALA A 19 -4.91 50.60 -12.29
CA ALA A 19 -4.56 49.86 -13.49
C ALA A 19 -4.76 48.34 -13.30
N ALA A 20 -4.37 47.80 -12.14
CA ALA A 20 -4.59 46.39 -11.81
C ALA A 20 -6.09 46.04 -11.78
N LYS A 21 -6.93 46.82 -11.09
CA LYS A 21 -8.38 46.60 -11.05
C LYS A 21 -9.06 46.75 -12.42
N ALA A 22 -8.58 47.66 -13.25
CA ALA A 22 -9.10 47.83 -14.61
C ALA A 22 -8.74 46.65 -15.51
N LEU A 23 -7.53 46.08 -15.35
CA LEU A 23 -7.09 44.87 -16.04
C LEU A 23 -7.92 43.66 -15.59
N ASP A 24 -8.13 43.49 -14.28
CA ASP A 24 -8.95 42.42 -13.71
C ASP A 24 -10.40 42.52 -14.16
N ALA A 25 -10.98 43.73 -14.19
CA ALA A 25 -12.34 43.94 -14.70
C ALA A 25 -12.47 43.71 -16.21
N GLY A 26 -11.39 43.90 -16.97
CA GLY A 26 -11.31 43.58 -18.39
C GLY A 26 -11.16 42.07 -18.64
N LEU A 27 -10.38 41.38 -17.81
CA LEU A 27 -10.19 39.92 -17.86
C LEU A 27 -11.45 39.18 -17.38
N ALA A 28 -12.14 39.68 -16.36
CA ALA A 28 -13.42 39.14 -15.87
C ALA A 28 -14.59 39.33 -16.85
N ARG A 29 -14.39 40.09 -17.93
CA ARG A 29 -15.36 40.28 -19.03
C ARG A 29 -15.10 39.38 -20.23
N ARG A 30 -14.09 38.51 -20.16
CA ARG A 30 -13.99 37.39 -21.12
C ARG A 30 -15.14 36.44 -20.80
N PRO A 31 -16.06 36.17 -21.73
CA PRO A 31 -17.01 35.09 -21.52
C PRO A 31 -16.19 33.82 -21.30
N GLU A 32 -16.44 33.12 -20.19
CA GLU A 32 -16.01 31.74 -20.01
C GLU A 32 -16.70 30.93 -21.11
N GLY A 33 -16.06 30.86 -22.28
CA GLY A 33 -16.35 29.83 -23.26
C GLY A 33 -16.14 28.47 -22.56
N PRO A 34 -16.90 27.42 -22.95
CA PRO A 34 -16.79 26.12 -22.33
C PRO A 34 -15.31 25.77 -22.21
N GLU A 35 -14.86 25.58 -20.98
CA GLU A 35 -13.50 25.19 -20.66
C GLU A 35 -13.20 24.00 -21.57
N ALA A 36 -12.39 24.26 -22.60
CA ALA A 36 -11.97 23.24 -23.52
C ALA A 36 -11.20 22.27 -22.64
N VAL A 37 -11.84 21.14 -22.31
CA VAL A 37 -11.16 19.93 -21.88
C VAL A 37 -9.96 19.83 -22.82
N PRO A 38 -8.71 19.91 -22.31
CA PRO A 38 -7.55 19.90 -23.17
C PRO A 38 -7.74 18.75 -24.15
N GLU A 39 -7.73 19.10 -25.43
CA GLU A 39 -7.79 18.14 -26.52
C GLU A 39 -6.82 17.00 -26.18
N ALA A 40 -7.31 15.79 -26.40
CA ALA A 40 -6.67 14.52 -26.07
C ALA A 40 -5.14 14.63 -26.01
N ILE A 41 -4.55 14.14 -24.92
CA ILE A 41 -3.13 13.76 -24.89
C ILE A 41 -2.97 12.64 -25.93
N GLU A 42 -2.83 13.02 -27.19
CA GLU A 42 -2.35 12.17 -28.24
C GLU A 42 -0.90 11.82 -27.89
N SER A 43 -0.66 10.51 -27.79
CA SER A 43 0.63 9.82 -27.74
C SER A 43 1.56 9.96 -26.51
N THR A 44 1.04 10.10 -25.28
CA THR A 44 1.84 9.65 -24.11
C THR A 44 1.21 8.40 -23.53
N GLU A 45 1.76 7.24 -23.86
CA GLU A 45 1.39 5.96 -23.26
C GLU A 45 1.63 6.00 -21.74
N ALA A 46 0.84 5.26 -20.96
CA ALA A 46 0.93 5.35 -19.50
C ALA A 46 2.19 4.63 -19.08
N ARG A 47 3.07 5.36 -18.40
CA ARG A 47 4.28 4.76 -17.84
C ARG A 47 3.93 3.86 -16.66
N VAL A 48 2.92 4.26 -15.88
CA VAL A 48 2.42 3.52 -14.72
C VAL A 48 0.93 3.22 -14.87
N LEU A 49 0.56 1.95 -14.67
CA LEU A 49 -0.83 1.52 -14.53
C LEU A 49 -1.12 1.31 -13.04
N VAL A 50 -2.24 1.83 -12.54
CA VAL A 50 -2.68 1.64 -11.15
C VAL A 50 -4.02 0.93 -11.15
N ILE A 51 -4.16 -0.18 -10.43
CA ILE A 51 -5.42 -0.89 -10.25
C ILE A 51 -5.92 -0.66 -8.82
N GLY A 52 -7.09 -0.06 -8.69
CA GLY A 52 -7.67 0.34 -7.41
C GLY A 52 -7.34 1.78 -7.06
N PHE A 53 -8.38 2.61 -6.99
CA PHE A 53 -8.36 4.02 -6.64
C PHE A 53 -9.10 4.29 -5.31
N GLY A 54 -9.01 3.33 -4.39
CA GLY A 54 -9.40 3.55 -3.00
C GLY A 54 -8.39 4.41 -2.23
N ARG A 55 -8.45 4.36 -0.90
CA ARG A 55 -7.59 5.18 0.00
C ARG A 55 -6.10 5.04 -0.32
N PHE A 56 -5.63 3.83 -0.57
CA PHE A 56 -4.21 3.58 -0.88
C PHE A 56 -3.84 4.12 -2.27
N GLY A 57 -4.61 3.76 -3.31
CA GLY A 57 -4.36 4.20 -4.68
C GLY A 57 -4.45 5.71 -4.87
N GLN A 58 -5.34 6.39 -4.14
CA GLN A 58 -5.44 7.85 -4.15
C GLN A 58 -4.16 8.52 -3.66
N ILE A 59 -3.62 8.07 -2.53
CA ILE A 59 -2.37 8.63 -1.97
C ILE A 59 -1.18 8.32 -2.88
N LEU A 60 -1.08 7.07 -3.38
CA LEU A 60 -0.03 6.70 -4.33
C LEU A 60 -0.07 7.58 -5.59
N THR A 61 -1.25 7.80 -6.15
CA THR A 61 -1.40 8.57 -7.39
C THR A 61 -1.06 10.05 -7.18
N GLN A 62 -1.30 10.61 -5.98
CA GLN A 62 -0.84 11.96 -5.64
C GLN A 62 0.69 12.08 -5.66
N VAL A 63 1.42 11.06 -5.18
CA VAL A 63 2.88 11.03 -5.26
C VAL A 63 3.34 11.02 -6.72
N LEU A 64 2.70 10.19 -7.57
CA LEU A 64 3.02 10.12 -8.99
C LEU A 64 2.71 11.43 -9.74
N LEU A 65 1.60 12.07 -9.39
CA LEU A 65 1.18 13.35 -9.96
C LEU A 65 2.12 14.49 -9.60
N ALA A 66 2.65 14.52 -8.37
CA ALA A 66 3.61 15.53 -7.94
C ALA A 66 4.87 15.55 -8.82
N GLU A 67 5.27 14.39 -9.34
CA GLU A 67 6.42 14.23 -10.26
C GLU A 67 6.02 14.26 -11.75
N GLY A 68 4.74 14.51 -12.07
CA GLY A 68 4.25 14.56 -13.45
C GLY A 68 4.33 13.22 -14.20
N VAL A 69 4.31 12.09 -13.48
CA VAL A 69 4.34 10.76 -14.10
C VAL A 69 3.03 10.48 -14.82
N SER A 70 3.09 9.94 -16.05
CA SER A 70 1.89 9.55 -16.80
C SER A 70 1.26 8.29 -16.21
N VAL A 71 0.04 8.43 -15.70
CA VAL A 71 -0.71 7.35 -15.02
C VAL A 71 -1.97 6.98 -15.83
N THR A 72 -2.29 5.69 -15.84
CA THR A 72 -3.65 5.21 -16.09
C THR A 72 -4.16 4.54 -14.81
N VAL A 73 -5.39 4.84 -14.40
CA VAL A 73 -6.05 4.22 -13.25
C VAL A 73 -7.18 3.32 -13.74
N ILE A 74 -7.26 2.09 -13.23
CA ILE A 74 -8.39 1.18 -13.37
C ILE A 74 -9.12 1.08 -12.03
N ASP A 75 -10.44 1.28 -12.03
CA ASP A 75 -11.30 0.94 -10.89
C ASP A 75 -12.66 0.40 -11.37
N LYS A 76 -13.28 -0.46 -10.56
CA LYS A 76 -14.61 -1.05 -10.81
C LYS A 76 -15.72 -0.30 -10.06
N ASP A 77 -15.39 0.58 -9.13
CA ASP A 77 -16.31 1.40 -8.35
C ASP A 77 -16.54 2.76 -9.04
N VAL A 78 -17.81 3.07 -9.31
CA VAL A 78 -18.21 4.28 -10.04
C VAL A 78 -17.87 5.55 -9.28
N ASP A 79 -17.94 5.55 -7.95
CA ASP A 79 -17.64 6.71 -7.14
C ASP A 79 -16.14 6.98 -7.09
N GLN A 80 -15.31 5.92 -7.09
CA GLN A 80 -13.86 6.08 -7.24
C GLN A 80 -13.48 6.65 -8.61
N ILE A 81 -14.14 6.21 -9.69
CA ILE A 81 -13.94 6.79 -11.03
C ILE A 81 -14.31 8.27 -11.08
N ARG A 82 -15.44 8.66 -10.48
CA ARG A 82 -15.84 10.07 -10.38
C ARG A 82 -14.85 10.90 -9.59
N SER A 83 -14.32 10.35 -8.50
CA SER A 83 -13.25 10.98 -7.71
C SER A 83 -12.00 11.19 -8.56
N ALA A 84 -11.55 10.13 -9.26
CA ALA A 84 -10.37 10.13 -10.11
C ALA A 84 -10.46 11.15 -11.26
N ALA A 85 -11.66 11.39 -11.81
CA ALA A 85 -11.89 12.29 -12.95
C ALA A 85 -11.33 13.71 -12.77
N ARG A 86 -11.11 14.12 -11.51
CA ARG A 86 -10.60 15.44 -11.15
C ARG A 86 -9.06 15.57 -11.22
N PHE A 87 -8.34 14.47 -11.45
CA PHE A 87 -6.90 14.39 -11.22
C PHE A 87 -6.06 14.46 -12.53
N GLY A 88 -6.70 14.60 -13.69
CA GLY A 88 -6.01 14.88 -14.97
C GLY A 88 -5.23 13.72 -15.59
N PHE A 89 -5.41 12.48 -15.12
CA PHE A 89 -4.85 11.27 -15.72
C PHE A 89 -5.91 10.42 -16.43
N ARG A 90 -5.48 9.40 -17.17
CA ARG A 90 -6.40 8.48 -17.86
C ARG A 90 -7.09 7.56 -16.87
N ILE A 91 -8.39 7.39 -17.04
CA ILE A 91 -9.21 6.58 -16.15
C ILE A 91 -9.94 5.54 -16.99
N TYR A 92 -9.91 4.30 -16.51
CA TYR A 92 -10.56 3.16 -17.11
C TYR A 92 -11.52 2.54 -16.10
N TYR A 93 -12.81 2.49 -16.42
CA TYR A 93 -13.79 1.78 -15.61
C TYR A 93 -13.78 0.30 -15.99
N GLY A 94 -13.47 -0.57 -15.03
CA GLY A 94 -13.44 -2.01 -15.27
C GLY A 94 -12.86 -2.83 -14.13
N ASP A 95 -13.02 -4.14 -14.23
CA ASP A 95 -12.43 -5.09 -13.28
C ASP A 95 -10.98 -5.41 -13.69
N GLY A 96 -10.03 -4.99 -12.86
CA GLY A 96 -8.60 -5.22 -13.07
C GLY A 96 -8.19 -6.70 -13.08
N THR A 97 -9.04 -7.62 -12.61
CA THR A 97 -8.78 -9.07 -12.69
C THR A 97 -9.03 -9.68 -14.08
N ARG A 98 -9.43 -8.85 -15.06
CA ARG A 98 -9.70 -9.31 -16.43
C ARG A 98 -8.60 -8.86 -17.40
N LEU A 99 -8.06 -9.83 -18.14
CA LEU A 99 -7.01 -9.60 -19.13
C LEU A 99 -7.40 -8.60 -20.24
N ASP A 100 -8.66 -8.60 -20.69
CA ASP A 100 -9.14 -7.67 -21.70
C ASP A 100 -9.18 -6.22 -21.21
N VAL A 101 -9.56 -6.02 -19.93
CA VAL A 101 -9.50 -4.72 -19.25
C VAL A 101 -8.05 -4.23 -19.15
N LEU A 102 -7.12 -5.08 -18.71
CA LEU A 102 -5.70 -4.72 -18.61
C LEU A 102 -5.12 -4.30 -19.96
N ARG A 103 -5.43 -5.05 -21.03
CA ARG A 103 -5.01 -4.74 -22.41
C ARG A 103 -5.59 -3.40 -22.87
N ALA A 104 -6.88 -3.18 -22.67
CA ALA A 104 -7.55 -1.93 -23.05
C ALA A 104 -7.02 -0.71 -22.28
N ALA A 105 -6.60 -0.89 -21.03
CA ALA A 105 -5.97 0.15 -20.22
C ALA A 105 -4.50 0.41 -20.57
N GLY A 106 -3.91 -0.40 -21.46
CA GLY A 106 -2.57 -0.19 -22.01
C GLY A 106 -1.44 -0.87 -21.24
N ILE A 107 -1.71 -1.94 -20.48
CA ILE A 107 -0.69 -2.63 -19.67
C ILE A 107 0.53 -3.07 -20.48
N GLY A 108 0.36 -3.49 -21.74
CA GLY A 108 1.46 -3.98 -22.58
C GLY A 108 2.51 -2.93 -22.93
N ARG A 109 2.27 -1.66 -22.56
CA ARG A 109 3.20 -0.53 -22.78
C ARG A 109 3.58 0.16 -21.46
N ALA A 110 3.04 -0.31 -20.34
CA ALA A 110 3.39 0.19 -19.02
C ALA A 110 4.78 -0.34 -18.60
N GLU A 111 5.57 0.48 -17.91
CA GLU A 111 6.82 0.04 -17.30
C GLU A 111 6.61 -0.58 -15.92
N LEU A 112 5.48 -0.24 -15.28
CA LEU A 112 5.19 -0.58 -13.90
C LEU A 112 3.67 -0.64 -13.67
N LEU A 113 3.24 -1.67 -12.96
CA LEU A 113 1.89 -1.88 -12.49
C LEU A 113 1.84 -1.75 -10.97
N CYS A 114 1.01 -0.84 -10.45
CA CYS A 114 0.69 -0.74 -9.04
C CYS A 114 -0.67 -1.39 -8.74
N ILE A 115 -0.68 -2.48 -7.98
CA ILE A 115 -1.89 -3.19 -7.57
C ILE A 115 -2.26 -2.70 -6.16
N CYS A 116 -3.31 -1.89 -6.08
CA CYS A 116 -3.73 -1.17 -4.87
C CYS A 116 -5.09 -1.62 -4.32
N VAL A 117 -5.63 -2.73 -4.83
CA VAL A 117 -6.88 -3.34 -4.34
C VAL A 117 -6.72 -3.83 -2.90
N ASP A 118 -7.83 -3.90 -2.17
CA ASP A 118 -7.89 -4.40 -0.79
C ASP A 118 -8.18 -5.91 -0.71
N ASP A 119 -8.76 -6.48 -1.76
CA ASP A 119 -8.98 -7.92 -1.91
C ASP A 119 -7.66 -8.63 -2.27
N SER A 120 -7.14 -9.42 -1.32
CA SER A 120 -5.89 -10.18 -1.49
C SER A 120 -5.97 -11.22 -2.61
N GLU A 121 -7.09 -11.93 -2.76
CA GLU A 121 -7.23 -12.95 -3.82
C GLU A 121 -7.24 -12.29 -5.20
N ALA A 122 -7.93 -11.15 -5.32
CA ALA A 122 -7.91 -10.35 -6.55
C ALA A 122 -6.50 -9.85 -6.87
N ALA A 123 -5.74 -9.39 -5.86
CA ALA A 123 -4.36 -8.94 -6.07
C ALA A 123 -3.46 -10.07 -6.59
N LEU A 124 -3.51 -11.26 -5.97
CA LEU A 124 -2.76 -12.44 -6.42
C LEU A 124 -3.13 -12.84 -7.84
N LYS A 125 -4.43 -12.88 -8.16
CA LYS A 125 -4.91 -13.20 -9.51
C LYS A 125 -4.40 -12.21 -10.56
N ILE A 126 -4.35 -10.91 -10.24
CA ILE A 126 -3.80 -9.91 -11.15
C ILE A 126 -2.30 -10.15 -11.36
N VAL A 127 -1.54 -10.44 -10.30
CA VAL A 127 -0.11 -10.78 -10.40
C VAL A 127 0.09 -11.97 -11.35
N ASP A 128 -0.65 -13.06 -11.13
CA ASP A 128 -0.53 -14.28 -11.93
C ASP A 128 -0.79 -13.99 -13.44
N ILE A 129 -1.86 -13.26 -13.77
CA ILE A 129 -2.16 -12.84 -15.15
C ILE A 129 -1.02 -12.00 -15.75
N VAL A 130 -0.46 -11.07 -14.97
CA VAL A 130 0.55 -10.12 -15.46
C VAL A 130 1.88 -10.80 -15.68
N HIS A 131 2.27 -11.73 -14.82
CA HIS A 131 3.49 -12.51 -14.98
C HIS A 131 3.40 -13.50 -16.15
N GLU A 132 2.22 -14.07 -16.41
CA GLU A 132 1.99 -14.94 -17.58
C GLU A 132 2.00 -14.16 -18.91
N GLU A 133 1.34 -13.00 -18.97
CA GLU A 133 1.05 -12.30 -20.24
C GLU A 133 1.98 -11.10 -20.51
N PHE A 134 2.60 -10.52 -19.48
CA PHE A 134 3.32 -9.24 -19.54
C PHE A 134 4.62 -9.26 -18.73
N SER A 135 5.52 -10.20 -19.03
CA SER A 135 6.77 -10.41 -18.28
C SER A 135 7.73 -9.21 -18.20
N SER A 136 7.56 -8.18 -19.02
CA SER A 136 8.35 -6.94 -18.96
C SER A 136 7.81 -5.90 -17.97
N VAL A 137 6.60 -6.10 -17.43
CA VAL A 137 5.93 -5.13 -16.55
C VAL A 137 6.27 -5.44 -15.11
N ARG A 138 6.88 -4.47 -14.40
CA ARG A 138 7.20 -4.62 -12.98
C ARG A 138 5.95 -4.52 -12.11
N THR A 139 5.85 -5.34 -11.06
CA THR A 139 4.66 -5.41 -10.19
C THR A 139 4.94 -4.87 -8.79
N TYR A 140 4.21 -3.82 -8.42
CA TYR A 140 4.26 -3.18 -7.11
C TYR A 140 2.91 -3.40 -6.43
N VAL A 141 2.90 -4.14 -5.33
CA VAL A 141 1.65 -4.68 -4.77
C VAL A 141 1.42 -4.24 -3.33
N ARG A 142 0.22 -3.74 -3.05
CA ARG A 142 -0.28 -3.57 -1.68
C ARG A 142 -0.56 -4.94 -1.09
N ALA A 143 0.16 -5.29 -0.02
CA ALA A 143 -0.15 -6.46 0.78
C ALA A 143 -1.13 -6.07 1.90
N PHE A 144 -2.17 -6.88 2.10
CA PHE A 144 -3.14 -6.68 3.19
C PHE A 144 -2.49 -6.97 4.55
N ASP A 145 -1.86 -8.13 4.67
CA ASP A 145 -1.22 -8.60 5.89
C ASP A 145 0.09 -9.35 5.61
N ARG A 146 0.60 -10.03 6.64
CA ARG A 146 1.86 -10.77 6.58
C ARG A 146 1.76 -12.05 5.74
N THR A 147 0.63 -12.75 5.75
CA THR A 147 0.42 -13.95 4.94
C THR A 147 0.38 -13.58 3.47
N HIS A 148 -0.41 -12.56 3.12
CA HIS A 148 -0.49 -12.05 1.76
C HIS A 148 0.86 -11.51 1.27
N ALA A 149 1.64 -10.85 2.13
CA ALA A 149 3.00 -10.43 1.77
C ALA A 149 3.91 -11.62 1.40
N VAL A 150 3.85 -12.73 2.14
CA VAL A 150 4.64 -13.93 1.81
C VAL A 150 4.16 -14.56 0.49
N GLU A 151 2.85 -14.63 0.25
CA GLU A 151 2.28 -15.13 -1.01
C GLU A 151 2.73 -14.33 -2.23
N LEU A 152 2.81 -13.01 -2.08
CA LEU A 152 3.31 -12.11 -3.11
C LEU A 152 4.81 -12.29 -3.35
N MET A 153 5.60 -12.41 -2.27
CA MET A 153 7.04 -12.65 -2.41
C MET A 153 7.34 -14.01 -3.04
N ASN A 154 6.52 -15.03 -2.80
CA ASN A 154 6.63 -16.34 -3.45
C ASN A 154 6.24 -16.34 -4.94
N ARG A 155 5.59 -15.27 -5.41
CA ARG A 155 5.31 -15.00 -6.82
C ARG A 155 6.34 -14.06 -7.45
N ASP A 156 7.45 -13.76 -6.76
CA ASP A 156 8.51 -12.90 -7.26
C ASP A 156 8.04 -11.52 -7.73
N VAL A 157 7.07 -10.91 -7.02
CA VAL A 157 6.71 -9.51 -7.28
C VAL A 157 7.89 -8.57 -7.00
N ASP A 158 8.07 -7.53 -7.81
CA ASP A 158 9.22 -6.62 -7.70
C ASP A 158 9.22 -5.83 -6.38
N PHE A 159 8.03 -5.49 -5.88
CA PHE A 159 7.88 -4.77 -4.62
C PHE A 159 6.54 -5.09 -3.97
N GLN A 160 6.54 -5.30 -2.65
CA GLN A 160 5.32 -5.32 -1.86
C GLN A 160 5.46 -4.51 -0.58
N LEU A 161 4.35 -3.93 -0.14
CA LEU A 161 4.27 -3.24 1.14
C LEU A 161 2.96 -3.57 1.84
N ARG A 162 3.06 -4.02 3.10
CA ARG A 162 1.90 -4.19 3.98
C ARG A 162 1.26 -2.86 4.29
N GLU A 163 -0.04 -2.75 4.04
CA GLU A 163 -0.74 -1.47 4.00
C GLU A 163 -0.70 -0.66 5.30
N THR A 164 -0.61 -1.32 6.45
CA THR A 164 -0.65 -0.66 7.77
C THR A 164 0.73 -0.49 8.42
N VAL A 165 1.78 -1.13 7.89
CA VAL A 165 3.06 -1.26 8.63
C VAL A 165 3.72 0.10 8.88
N GLU A 166 3.85 0.93 7.85
CA GLU A 166 4.49 2.24 7.97
C GLU A 166 3.67 3.21 8.82
N SER A 167 2.34 3.16 8.70
CA SER A 167 1.42 3.93 9.53
C SER A 167 1.53 3.55 11.01
N ALA A 168 1.60 2.25 11.32
CA ALA A 168 1.75 1.75 12.68
C ALA A 168 3.12 2.11 13.29
N LEU A 169 4.20 2.06 12.50
CA LEU A 169 5.53 2.49 12.92
C LEU A 169 5.59 4.00 13.21
N ALA A 170 4.99 4.81 12.35
CA ALA A 170 4.88 6.26 12.56
C ALA A 170 4.05 6.58 13.81
N PHE A 171 2.93 5.88 14.01
CA PHE A 171 2.10 6.01 15.21
C PHE A 171 2.86 5.60 16.49
N GLY A 172 3.62 4.49 16.43
CA GLY A 172 4.48 4.04 17.52
C GLY A 172 5.55 5.06 17.89
N ARG A 173 6.21 5.67 16.90
CA ARG A 173 7.16 6.78 17.12
C ARG A 173 6.49 7.94 17.86
N ALA A 174 5.35 8.43 17.37
CA ALA A 174 4.63 9.54 17.99
C ALA A 174 4.18 9.19 19.44
N THR A 175 3.81 7.93 19.68
CA THR A 175 3.48 7.44 21.02
C THR A 175 4.68 7.50 21.97
N LEU A 176 5.87 7.09 21.52
CA LEU A 176 7.11 7.17 22.31
C LEU A 176 7.49 8.62 22.63
N GLU A 177 7.35 9.52 21.67
CA GLU A 177 7.56 10.96 21.87
C GLU A 177 6.57 11.52 22.90
N GLY A 178 5.30 11.12 22.83
CA GLY A 178 4.28 11.48 23.84
C GLY A 178 4.57 10.95 25.25
N LEU A 179 5.34 9.88 25.36
CA LEU A 179 5.83 9.33 26.63
C LEU A 179 7.13 9.99 27.13
N GLY A 180 7.65 10.98 26.40
CA GLY A 180 8.80 11.78 26.80
C GLY A 180 10.15 11.32 26.25
N LEU A 181 10.19 10.38 25.30
CA LEU A 181 11.42 10.05 24.59
C LEU A 181 11.80 11.17 23.61
N SER A 182 13.10 11.35 23.37
CA SER A 182 13.55 12.26 22.31
C SER A 182 13.10 11.74 20.94
N SER A 183 12.89 12.66 19.99
CA SER A 183 12.49 12.28 18.62
C SER A 183 13.53 11.37 17.94
N GLU A 184 14.82 11.56 18.24
CA GLU A 184 15.90 10.70 17.77
C GLU A 184 15.78 9.27 18.33
N ALA A 185 15.57 9.11 19.65
CA ALA A 185 15.43 7.81 20.27
C ALA A 185 14.15 7.07 19.82
N ALA A 186 13.04 7.80 19.65
CA ALA A 186 11.79 7.25 19.15
C ALA A 186 11.94 6.79 17.68
N ALA A 187 12.59 7.59 16.84
CA ALA A 187 12.87 7.24 15.44
C ALA A 187 13.80 6.03 15.33
N ALA A 188 14.86 5.97 16.15
CA ALA A 188 15.77 4.83 16.20
C ALA A 188 15.05 3.54 16.61
N THR A 189 14.12 3.63 17.58
CA THR A 189 13.32 2.48 18.02
C THR A 189 12.37 1.99 16.92
N ALA A 190 11.67 2.90 16.23
CA ALA A 190 10.79 2.53 15.12
C ALA A 190 11.57 1.89 13.95
N GLU A 191 12.75 2.42 13.62
CA GLU A 191 13.62 1.86 12.60
C GLU A 191 14.15 0.47 12.97
N ASP A 192 14.52 0.26 14.23
CA ASP A 192 14.95 -1.04 14.74
C ASP A 192 13.83 -2.08 14.66
N VAL A 193 12.59 -1.70 15.02
CA VAL A 193 11.41 -2.55 14.83
C VAL A 193 11.17 -2.85 13.34
N ARG A 194 11.26 -1.86 12.46
CA ARG A 194 11.13 -2.04 10.99
C ARG A 194 12.11 -3.08 10.46
N LYS A 195 13.39 -2.97 10.84
CA LYS A 195 14.44 -3.92 10.42
C LYS A 195 14.13 -5.35 10.86
N ARG A 196 13.72 -5.55 12.12
CA ARG A 196 13.36 -6.88 12.64
C ARG A 196 12.11 -7.44 11.96
N ASP A 197 11.12 -6.60 11.71
CA ASP A 197 9.87 -6.95 11.04
C ASP A 197 10.12 -7.44 9.60
N VAL A 198 11.00 -6.75 8.85
CA VAL A 198 11.46 -7.14 7.50
C VAL A 198 12.28 -8.42 7.55
N ALA A 199 13.27 -8.52 8.46
CA ALA A 199 14.10 -9.72 8.59
C ALA A 199 13.24 -10.97 8.90
N ARG A 200 12.25 -10.83 9.79
CA ARG A 200 11.29 -11.90 10.09
C ARG A 200 10.46 -12.28 8.87
N LEU A 201 10.02 -11.31 8.07
CA LEU A 201 9.24 -11.58 6.85
C LEU A 201 10.04 -12.43 5.85
N VAL A 202 11.30 -12.09 5.63
CA VAL A 202 12.20 -12.85 4.74
C VAL A 202 12.41 -14.27 5.27
N LEU A 203 12.62 -14.46 6.57
CA LEU A 203 12.76 -15.79 7.16
C LEU A 203 11.48 -16.63 7.01
N GLN A 204 10.31 -16.01 7.15
CA GLN A 204 9.02 -16.69 6.98
C GLN A 204 8.76 -17.08 5.52
N GLN A 205 9.16 -16.25 4.57
CA GLN A 205 9.13 -16.61 3.15
C GLN A 205 10.05 -17.81 2.87
N ALA A 206 11.28 -17.81 3.39
CA ALA A 206 12.21 -18.93 3.21
C ALA A 206 11.70 -20.23 3.87
N GLY A 207 11.10 -20.12 5.06
CA GLY A 207 10.46 -21.25 5.74
C GLY A 207 9.26 -21.81 4.97
N ALA A 208 8.44 -20.92 4.39
CA ALA A 208 7.30 -21.30 3.55
C ALA A 208 7.73 -22.14 2.33
N LEU A 209 8.86 -21.80 1.70
CA LEU A 209 9.40 -22.55 0.57
C LEU A 209 9.84 -23.97 0.95
N THR A 210 10.36 -24.16 2.17
CA THR A 210 10.87 -25.46 2.63
C THR A 210 9.75 -26.45 2.96
N ASP A 211 8.57 -25.93 3.31
CA ASP A 211 7.43 -26.71 3.78
C ASP A 211 6.21 -26.53 2.85
N THR A 212 6.45 -26.65 1.54
CA THR A 212 5.46 -26.42 0.48
C THR A 212 4.19 -27.27 0.64
N MET A 213 4.34 -28.47 1.23
CA MET A 213 3.26 -29.44 1.44
C MET A 213 2.34 -29.08 2.62
N SER A 214 2.83 -28.31 3.60
CA SER A 214 2.03 -27.78 4.72
C SER A 214 1.39 -26.44 4.35
N TRP A 215 2.08 -25.62 3.56
CA TRP A 215 1.55 -24.38 2.98
C TRP A 215 0.34 -24.62 2.06
N ALA A 216 0.45 -25.56 1.12
CA ALA A 216 -0.66 -25.94 0.22
C ALA A 216 -1.87 -26.56 0.96
N ARG A 217 -1.67 -27.07 2.18
CA ARG A 217 -2.73 -27.60 3.05
C ARG A 217 -3.28 -26.58 4.05
N GLY A 218 -2.83 -25.32 4.00
CA GLY A 218 -3.26 -24.27 4.94
C GLY A 218 -2.82 -24.53 6.39
N LEU A 219 -1.84 -25.41 6.61
CA LEU A 219 -1.39 -25.84 7.93
C LEU A 219 -0.34 -24.89 8.54
N ASN A 220 0.22 -23.96 7.74
CA ASN A 220 1.22 -23.00 8.20
C ASN A 220 0.57 -21.62 8.42
N GLU A 221 -0.07 -21.47 9.59
CA GLU A 221 -0.59 -20.18 10.06
C GLU A 221 0.59 -19.29 10.51
N ILE A 222 0.82 -18.17 9.84
CA ILE A 222 1.82 -17.19 10.29
C ILE A 222 1.32 -16.54 11.59
N LYS A 223 1.80 -17.04 12.72
CA LYS A 223 1.42 -16.52 14.04
C LYS A 223 2.14 -15.21 14.35
N PRO A 224 1.46 -14.23 14.96
CA PRO A 224 2.11 -13.04 15.49
C PRO A 224 3.06 -13.43 16.63
N GLU A 225 4.34 -13.14 16.44
CA GLU A 225 5.37 -13.33 17.47
C GLU A 225 6.03 -11.99 17.82
N PRO A 226 6.42 -11.78 19.08
CA PRO A 226 7.18 -10.59 19.45
C PRO A 226 8.46 -10.47 18.62
N LEU A 227 8.67 -9.31 18.02
CA LEU A 227 9.94 -8.98 17.35
C LEU A 227 11.05 -8.65 18.36
N THR A 228 10.67 -8.33 19.59
CA THR A 228 11.57 -8.04 20.71
C THR A 228 11.11 -8.89 21.89
N GLU A 229 12.05 -9.54 22.54
CA GLU A 229 11.73 -10.38 23.71
C GLU A 229 11.09 -9.53 24.82
N PRO A 230 9.90 -9.93 25.32
CA PRO A 230 9.25 -9.22 26.40
C PRO A 230 10.08 -9.27 27.69
N LYS A 231 10.32 -8.10 28.31
CA LYS A 231 11.02 -8.02 29.61
C LYS A 231 10.24 -8.63 30.78
N ARG A 232 8.93 -8.86 30.62
CA ARG A 232 8.02 -9.39 31.64
C ARG A 232 6.99 -10.32 30.99
N PRO A 233 6.54 -11.38 31.68
CA PRO A 233 5.50 -12.26 31.16
C PRO A 233 4.15 -11.53 31.08
N SER A 234 3.28 -11.98 30.18
CA SER A 234 1.92 -11.49 30.09
C SER A 234 1.13 -11.82 31.36
N ARG A 235 0.35 -10.84 31.85
CA ARG A 235 -0.50 -10.98 33.03
C ARG A 235 -1.92 -10.60 32.67
N ALA A 236 -2.85 -11.55 32.83
CA ALA A 236 -4.28 -11.28 32.69
C ALA A 236 -4.77 -10.35 33.82
N LEU A 237 -5.49 -9.29 33.45
CA LEU A 237 -5.97 -8.27 34.38
C LEU A 237 -7.37 -8.55 34.93
N ASN A 238 -8.17 -9.39 34.26
CA ASN A 238 -9.50 -9.80 34.72
C ASN A 238 -9.68 -11.33 34.61
N ALA A 239 -10.77 -11.84 35.19
CA ALA A 239 -11.07 -13.27 35.22
C ALA A 239 -11.31 -13.84 33.82
N GLU A 240 -12.11 -13.13 33.02
CA GLU A 240 -12.40 -13.50 31.63
C GLU A 240 -11.12 -13.68 30.79
N THR A 241 -10.16 -12.74 30.91
CA THR A 241 -8.86 -12.84 30.22
C THR A 241 -8.03 -14.01 30.73
N ARG A 242 -8.07 -14.31 32.05
CA ARG A 242 -7.38 -15.49 32.60
C ARG A 242 -7.95 -16.77 32.00
N ASP A 243 -9.27 -16.83 31.84
CA ASP A 243 -9.96 -18.01 31.34
C ASP A 243 -9.66 -18.22 29.84
N ILE A 244 -9.63 -17.15 29.04
CA ILE A 244 -9.24 -17.20 27.62
C ILE A 244 -7.77 -17.62 27.46
N ILE A 245 -6.85 -17.00 28.20
CA ILE A 245 -5.42 -17.38 28.14
C ILE A 245 -5.23 -18.83 28.64
N GLY A 246 -6.01 -19.22 29.66
CA GLY A 246 -6.01 -20.56 30.22
C GLY A 246 -6.64 -21.62 29.30
N SER A 247 -7.68 -21.29 28.52
CA SER A 247 -8.26 -22.18 27.52
C SER A 247 -7.31 -22.36 26.34
N GLN A 248 -6.69 -21.29 25.85
CA GLN A 248 -5.69 -21.37 24.79
C GLN A 248 -4.48 -22.22 25.17
N ARG A 249 -3.99 -22.12 26.42
CA ARG A 249 -2.91 -23.01 26.90
C ARG A 249 -3.32 -24.47 26.97
N ARG A 250 -4.57 -24.75 27.34
CA ARG A 250 -5.10 -26.13 27.38
C ARG A 250 -5.28 -26.69 25.97
N GLU A 251 -5.88 -25.92 25.07
CA GLU A 251 -6.04 -26.29 23.65
C GLU A 251 -4.70 -26.48 22.94
N ALA A 252 -3.71 -25.61 23.20
CA ALA A 252 -2.36 -25.78 22.67
C ALA A 252 -1.68 -27.05 23.20
N ALA A 253 -1.82 -27.35 24.51
CA ALA A 253 -1.27 -28.57 25.09
C ALA A 253 -1.94 -29.84 24.55
N THR A 254 -3.27 -29.83 24.35
CA THR A 254 -4.00 -30.94 23.73
C THR A 254 -3.54 -31.17 22.28
N ARG A 255 -3.38 -30.10 21.49
CA ARG A 255 -2.94 -30.20 20.10
C ARG A 255 -1.51 -30.76 19.97
N THR A 256 -0.61 -30.40 20.88
CA THR A 256 0.76 -30.95 20.90
C THR A 256 0.76 -32.45 21.22
N LEU A 257 -0.09 -32.89 22.15
CA LEU A 257 -0.24 -34.30 22.49
C LEU A 257 -0.86 -35.11 21.34
N GLU A 258 -1.85 -34.56 20.65
CA GLU A 258 -2.46 -35.18 19.45
C GLU A 258 -1.44 -35.30 18.30
N THR A 259 -0.63 -34.27 18.05
CA THR A 259 0.43 -34.34 17.02
C THR A 259 1.53 -35.34 17.36
N ASP A 260 1.88 -35.49 18.64
CA ASP A 260 2.88 -36.47 19.09
C ASP A 260 2.32 -37.90 18.96
N ASP A 261 1.06 -38.13 19.32
CA ASP A 261 0.39 -39.44 19.17
C ASP A 261 0.21 -39.84 17.70
N ASP A 262 -0.12 -38.89 16.81
CA ASP A 262 -0.19 -39.12 15.36
C ASP A 262 1.18 -39.48 14.78
N TYR A 263 2.24 -38.81 15.26
CA TYR A 263 3.62 -39.06 14.82
C TYR A 263 4.12 -40.44 15.29
N GLN A 264 3.79 -40.85 16.52
CA GLN A 264 4.12 -42.18 17.04
C GLN A 264 3.33 -43.28 16.33
N SER A 265 2.04 -43.06 16.03
CA SER A 265 1.19 -44.01 15.32
C SER A 265 1.70 -44.27 13.90
N GLN A 266 2.08 -43.22 13.17
CA GLN A 266 2.66 -43.34 11.83
C GLN A 266 4.03 -44.04 11.83
N GLN A 267 4.86 -43.81 12.85
CA GLN A 267 6.14 -44.54 13.00
C GLN A 267 5.95 -46.01 13.35
N GLN A 268 4.86 -46.35 14.06
CA GLN A 268 4.54 -47.71 14.42
C GLN A 268 3.96 -48.49 13.23
N GLU A 269 3.09 -47.88 12.43
CA GLU A 269 2.61 -48.44 11.15
C GLU A 269 3.78 -48.69 10.18
N ALA A 270 4.68 -47.72 10.01
CA ALA A 270 5.87 -47.85 9.15
C ALA A 270 6.88 -48.94 9.60
N ARG A 271 6.83 -49.36 10.88
CA ARG A 271 7.65 -50.47 11.41
C ARG A 271 6.96 -51.84 11.31
N THR A 272 5.66 -51.88 11.10
CA THR A 272 4.89 -53.13 11.03
C THR A 272 4.80 -53.66 9.59
N ASP A 273 5.04 -52.79 8.60
CA ASP A 273 5.05 -53.09 7.17
C ASP A 273 6.45 -53.40 6.58
N ALA A 274 7.48 -53.59 7.43
CA ALA A 274 8.85 -53.97 7.05
C ALA A 274 9.22 -55.35 7.61
#